data_AF-A0A1Q3ZJD6-F1
#
_entry.id   AF-A0A1Q3ZJD6-F1
#
_cell.length_a   1.000
_cell.length_b   1.000
_cell.length_c   1.000
_cell.angle_alpha   90.00
_cell.angle_beta   90.00
_cell.angle_gamma   90.00
#
_symmetry.space_group_name_H-M   'P 1'
#
loop_
_entity.id
_entity.type
_entity.pdbx_description
1 polymer ?
#
loop_
_entity_poly.entity_id
_entity_poly.type
_entity_poly.pdbx_seq_one_letter_code
_entity_poly.pdbx_strand_id
1 'polypeptide(L)'
;MYKVFIQNNSLSFIDSNQINDFNGIFLFEQLAVSRKEYVFELLHVPSEAADFYIITDKPLQLMERFFLDYEQVMAAGGIVECGGEVLLIKRHGKWDLPKGKIEKGETVEAAAIREVEEETCCKGLEIVEQLESTFHTYNTYGPDSIKKTHWFRMKTDQKTELLPQQEEGITEVKWVNKEEVMAYLENSYGSLRALIKDYLK
;
A
#
# COMPACT_ATOMS: atom_id res chain seq x y z
N MET A 1 -9.35 -2.78 -12.46
CA MET A 1 -9.50 -1.79 -11.38
C MET A 1 -8.13 -1.30 -10.93
N TYR A 2 -7.97 -0.02 -10.69
CA TYR A 2 -6.78 0.56 -10.04
C TYR A 2 -7.23 1.36 -8.82
N LYS A 3 -6.70 1.05 -7.64
CA LYS A 3 -7.16 1.63 -6.37
C LYS A 3 -6.07 2.48 -5.74
N VAL A 4 -6.43 3.72 -5.40
CA VAL A 4 -5.56 4.68 -4.71
C VAL A 4 -6.18 5.01 -3.35
N PHE A 5 -5.41 4.84 -2.29
CA PHE A 5 -5.83 5.19 -0.93
C PHE A 5 -5.49 6.64 -0.63
N ILE A 6 -6.49 7.43 -0.27
CA ILE A 6 -6.39 8.85 0.01
C ILE A 6 -6.91 9.06 1.42
N GLN A 7 -5.99 9.26 2.37
CA GLN A 7 -6.29 9.28 3.81
C GLN A 7 -7.05 8.01 4.26
N ASN A 8 -8.33 8.14 4.63
CA ASN A 8 -9.18 7.05 5.07
C ASN A 8 -10.08 6.48 3.95
N ASN A 9 -10.11 7.12 2.79
CA ASN A 9 -10.97 6.76 1.67
C ASN A 9 -10.19 6.05 0.57
N SER A 10 -10.91 5.33 -0.29
CA SER A 10 -10.33 4.74 -1.50
C SER A 10 -10.95 5.37 -2.75
N LEU A 11 -10.12 5.69 -3.73
CA LEU A 11 -10.52 6.12 -5.06
C LEU A 11 -10.09 5.04 -6.06
N SER A 12 -11.08 4.38 -6.65
CA SER A 12 -10.88 3.28 -7.59
C SER A 12 -11.26 3.70 -9.00
N PHE A 13 -10.40 3.43 -9.97
CA PHE A 13 -10.67 3.59 -11.39
C PHE A 13 -11.13 2.23 -11.93
N ILE A 14 -12.35 2.17 -12.45
CA ILE A 14 -13.01 0.92 -12.85
C ILE A 14 -13.58 1.01 -14.26
N ASP A 15 -13.66 -0.15 -14.92
CA ASP A 15 -14.38 -0.28 -16.19
C ASP A 15 -15.90 -0.22 -15.94
N SER A 16 -16.64 0.30 -16.92
CA SER A 16 -18.10 0.41 -16.86
C SER A 16 -18.79 -0.93 -16.66
N ASN A 17 -18.18 -2.04 -17.10
CA ASN A 17 -18.71 -3.38 -16.88
C ASN A 17 -18.64 -3.85 -15.40
N GLN A 18 -17.86 -3.17 -14.55
CA GLN A 18 -17.64 -3.57 -13.15
C GLN A 18 -18.57 -2.83 -12.17
N ILE A 19 -19.45 -1.95 -12.64
CA ILE A 19 -20.28 -1.10 -11.76
C ILE A 19 -21.10 -1.93 -10.77
N ASN A 20 -21.64 -3.07 -11.21
CA ASN A 20 -22.47 -3.94 -10.38
C ASN A 20 -21.67 -4.78 -9.36
N ASP A 21 -20.34 -4.79 -9.45
CA ASP A 21 -19.47 -5.55 -8.56
C ASP A 21 -19.16 -4.78 -7.26
N PHE A 22 -19.54 -3.50 -7.19
CA PHE A 22 -19.11 -2.58 -6.15
C PHE A 22 -20.28 -1.81 -5.52
N ASN A 23 -20.11 -1.46 -4.24
CA ASN A 23 -20.99 -0.55 -3.52
C ASN A 23 -20.18 0.68 -3.13
N GLY A 24 -20.70 1.87 -3.41
CA GLY A 24 -20.04 3.13 -3.04
C GLY A 24 -20.50 4.31 -3.86
N ILE A 25 -19.68 5.36 -3.92
CA ILE A 25 -19.98 6.59 -4.63
C ILE A 25 -19.38 6.52 -6.03
N PHE A 26 -20.23 6.58 -7.05
CA PHE A 26 -19.80 6.54 -8.45
C PHE A 26 -19.70 7.94 -9.04
N LEU A 27 -18.58 8.22 -9.67
CA LEU A 27 -18.23 9.46 -10.35
C LEU A 27 -17.98 9.17 -11.83
N PHE A 28 -18.46 10.06 -12.70
CA PHE A 28 -18.18 9.99 -14.13
C PHE A 28 -16.80 10.58 -14.45
N GLU A 29 -16.09 10.00 -15.41
CA GLU A 29 -14.78 10.47 -15.88
C GLU A 29 -14.75 11.98 -16.17
N GLN A 30 -15.79 12.52 -16.82
CA GLN A 30 -15.85 13.95 -17.15
C GLN A 30 -15.79 14.86 -15.92
N LEU A 31 -16.44 14.47 -14.82
CA LEU A 31 -16.39 15.22 -13.57
C LEU A 31 -14.98 15.13 -12.96
N ALA A 32 -14.39 13.93 -12.95
CA ALA A 32 -13.06 13.72 -12.39
C ALA A 32 -11.97 14.51 -13.13
N VAL A 33 -12.07 14.60 -14.47
CA VAL A 33 -11.12 15.33 -15.30
C VAL A 33 -11.32 16.85 -15.22
N SER A 34 -12.56 17.33 -15.19
CA SER A 34 -12.85 18.77 -15.22
C SER A 34 -12.84 19.44 -13.85
N ARG A 35 -13.07 18.69 -12.78
CA ARG A 35 -13.19 19.20 -11.41
C ARG A 35 -12.43 18.29 -10.42
N LYS A 36 -11.14 18.07 -10.68
CA LYS A 36 -10.26 17.27 -9.83
C LYS A 36 -10.30 17.73 -8.37
N GLU A 37 -10.27 19.05 -8.11
CA GLU A 37 -10.36 19.61 -6.76
C GLU A 37 -11.65 19.21 -6.04
N TYR A 38 -12.78 19.20 -6.76
CA TYR A 38 -14.07 18.77 -6.21
C TYR A 38 -14.09 17.28 -5.83
N VAL A 39 -13.41 16.42 -6.60
CA VAL A 39 -13.24 15.01 -6.23
C VAL A 39 -12.48 14.89 -4.90
N PHE A 40 -11.43 15.69 -4.71
CA PHE A 40 -10.73 15.74 -3.43
C PHE A 40 -11.61 16.30 -2.31
N GLU A 41 -12.38 17.35 -2.54
CA GLU A 41 -13.32 17.86 -1.54
C GLU A 41 -14.27 16.76 -1.05
N LEU A 42 -14.82 15.96 -1.96
CA LEU A 42 -15.67 14.80 -1.63
C LEU A 42 -14.91 13.75 -0.79
N LEU A 43 -13.66 13.44 -1.16
CA LEU A 43 -12.80 12.52 -0.42
C LEU A 43 -12.37 13.03 0.95
N HIS A 44 -12.49 14.33 1.24
CA HIS A 44 -12.13 14.92 2.52
C HIS A 44 -13.33 15.21 3.43
N VAL A 45 -14.56 14.95 2.97
CA VAL A 45 -15.75 15.12 3.80
C VAL A 45 -15.64 14.22 5.04
N PRO A 46 -15.68 14.78 6.26
CA PRO A 46 -15.62 14.00 7.49
C PRO A 46 -16.83 13.06 7.57
N SER A 47 -16.61 11.83 7.17
CA SER A 47 -17.60 10.76 7.18
C SER A 47 -16.87 9.44 7.42
N GLU A 48 -17.62 8.35 7.60
CA GLU A 48 -17.05 7.02 7.62
C GLU A 48 -16.26 6.75 6.33
N ALA A 49 -15.26 5.85 6.41
CA ALA A 49 -14.47 5.47 5.25
C ALA A 49 -15.40 5.02 4.11
N ALA A 50 -15.25 5.68 2.95
CA ALA A 50 -16.07 5.45 1.77
C ALA A 50 -15.20 5.04 0.58
N ASP A 51 -15.77 4.17 -0.25
CA ASP A 51 -15.21 3.78 -1.54
C ASP A 51 -15.80 4.66 -2.65
N PHE A 52 -14.93 5.35 -3.37
CA PHE A 52 -15.25 6.16 -4.53
C PHE A 52 -14.79 5.47 -5.80
N TYR A 53 -15.60 5.52 -6.84
CA TYR A 53 -15.35 4.85 -8.11
C TYR A 53 -15.44 5.85 -9.26
N ILE A 54 -14.36 6.01 -10.02
CA ILE A 54 -14.39 6.73 -11.30
C ILE A 54 -14.58 5.71 -12.41
N ILE A 55 -15.70 5.83 -13.12
CA ILE A 55 -16.05 4.93 -14.24
C ILE A 55 -15.39 5.44 -15.53
N THR A 56 -14.63 4.58 -16.20
CA THR A 56 -13.94 4.89 -17.47
C THR A 56 -13.65 3.62 -18.26
N ASP A 57 -13.57 3.71 -19.59
CA ASP A 57 -13.13 2.60 -20.44
C ASP A 57 -11.60 2.40 -20.41
N LYS A 58 -10.87 3.30 -19.75
CA LYS A 58 -9.40 3.30 -19.68
C LYS A 58 -8.89 3.53 -18.25
N PRO A 59 -9.12 2.58 -17.31
CA PRO A 59 -8.83 2.80 -15.88
C PRO A 59 -7.39 3.18 -15.57
N LEU A 60 -6.40 2.49 -16.19
CA LEU A 60 -4.99 2.78 -15.96
C LEU A 60 -4.62 4.18 -16.43
N GLN A 61 -4.96 4.49 -17.69
CA GLN A 61 -4.59 5.76 -18.31
C GLN A 61 -5.25 6.94 -17.60
N LEU A 62 -6.49 6.76 -17.11
CA LEU A 62 -7.16 7.80 -16.34
C LEU A 62 -6.51 7.97 -14.97
N MET A 63 -6.15 6.90 -14.26
CA MET A 63 -5.43 6.98 -12.99
C MET A 63 -4.09 7.72 -13.16
N GLU A 64 -3.28 7.32 -14.15
CA GLU A 64 -2.01 7.97 -14.45
C GLU A 64 -2.18 9.45 -14.78
N ARG A 65 -3.19 9.80 -15.58
CA ARG A 65 -3.52 11.20 -15.89
C ARG A 65 -4.00 11.98 -14.68
N PHE A 66 -4.79 11.36 -13.81
CA PHE A 66 -5.37 12.01 -12.62
C PHE A 66 -4.28 12.45 -11.63
N PHE A 67 -3.16 11.71 -11.56
CA PHE A 67 -2.03 12.01 -10.69
C PHE A 67 -0.77 12.44 -11.45
N LEU A 68 -0.90 12.94 -12.67
CA LEU A 68 0.24 13.31 -13.54
C LEU A 68 1.10 14.45 -12.96
N ASP A 69 0.44 15.37 -12.26
CA ASP A 69 1.00 16.52 -11.54
C ASP A 69 1.56 16.17 -10.15
N TYR A 70 1.40 14.91 -9.68
CA TYR A 70 1.91 14.47 -8.39
C TYR A 70 3.35 13.97 -8.51
N GLU A 71 4.16 14.27 -7.50
CA GLU A 71 5.46 13.65 -7.30
C GLU A 71 5.29 12.13 -7.17
N GLN A 72 5.97 11.40 -8.04
CA GLN A 72 5.92 9.94 -8.07
C GLN A 72 6.96 9.37 -7.11
N VAL A 73 6.49 8.72 -6.05
CA VAL A 73 7.36 8.02 -5.10
C VAL A 73 7.24 6.52 -5.34
N MET A 74 8.37 5.86 -5.52
CA MET A 74 8.42 4.41 -5.71
C MET A 74 9.00 3.76 -4.46
N ALA A 75 8.33 2.73 -3.97
CA ALA A 75 8.73 1.96 -2.81
C ALA A 75 8.63 0.46 -3.09
N ALA A 76 9.36 -0.34 -2.32
CA ALA A 76 9.29 -1.79 -2.39
C ALA A 76 9.43 -2.42 -1.00
N GLY A 77 8.84 -3.58 -0.81
CA GLY A 77 8.97 -4.40 0.40
C GLY A 77 8.06 -5.62 0.33
N GLY A 78 7.69 -6.21 1.46
CA GLY A 78 6.98 -7.47 1.37
C GLY A 78 6.39 -8.07 2.63
N ILE A 79 5.59 -9.11 2.38
CA ILE A 79 5.12 -10.06 3.38
C ILE A 79 6.22 -11.10 3.51
N VAL A 80 6.92 -11.13 4.65
CA VAL A 80 7.97 -12.10 4.91
C VAL A 80 7.42 -13.23 5.77
N GLU A 81 7.53 -14.47 5.28
CA GLU A 81 7.11 -15.68 6.00
C GLU A 81 8.30 -16.42 6.63
N CYS A 82 8.13 -16.87 7.87
CA CYS A 82 9.04 -17.82 8.51
C CYS A 82 8.28 -18.74 9.48
N GLY A 83 8.27 -20.05 9.23
CA GLY A 83 7.69 -21.03 10.16
C GLY A 83 6.21 -20.81 10.51
N GLY A 84 5.39 -20.36 9.55
CA GLY A 84 3.96 -20.08 9.76
C GLY A 84 3.66 -18.68 10.32
N GLU A 85 4.68 -17.85 10.51
CA GLU A 85 4.55 -16.47 10.98
C GLU A 85 4.85 -15.47 9.86
N VAL A 86 4.31 -14.26 10.01
CA VAL A 86 4.53 -13.10 9.15
C VAL A 86 5.28 -12.02 9.93
N LEU A 87 6.29 -11.41 9.32
CA LEU A 87 7.03 -10.29 9.89
C LEU A 87 6.23 -8.99 9.78
N LEU A 88 5.97 -8.34 10.91
CA LEU A 88 5.34 -7.01 10.98
C LEU A 88 6.26 -5.99 11.63
N ILE A 89 6.12 -4.74 11.20
CA ILE A 89 6.75 -3.58 11.83
C ILE A 89 5.69 -2.66 12.42
N LYS A 90 6.01 -1.94 13.49
CA LYS A 90 5.17 -0.87 14.03
C LYS A 90 5.84 0.46 13.78
N ARG A 91 5.34 1.19 12.78
CA ARG A 91 5.90 2.46 12.32
C ARG A 91 4.93 3.60 12.62
N HIS A 92 5.41 4.65 13.27
CA HIS A 92 4.58 5.78 13.70
C HIS A 92 3.29 5.38 14.45
N GLY A 93 3.38 4.34 15.29
CA GLY A 93 2.27 3.85 16.12
C GLY A 93 1.25 2.94 15.42
N LYS A 94 1.41 2.65 14.12
CA LYS A 94 0.55 1.73 13.35
C LYS A 94 1.34 0.50 12.91
N TRP A 95 0.65 -0.64 12.81
CA TRP A 95 1.22 -1.86 12.25
C TRP A 95 1.34 -1.74 10.73
N ASP A 96 2.45 -2.19 10.17
CA ASP A 96 2.79 -2.10 8.76
C ASP A 96 3.64 -3.32 8.33
N LEU A 97 3.87 -3.45 7.03
CA LEU A 97 4.91 -4.33 6.48
C LEU A 97 6.21 -3.57 6.28
N PRO A 98 7.36 -4.27 6.36
CA PRO A 98 8.64 -3.66 6.03
C PRO A 98 8.71 -3.29 4.55
N LYS A 99 9.15 -2.06 4.27
CA LYS A 99 9.20 -1.42 2.94
C LYS A 99 9.74 0.01 3.03
N GLY A 100 10.57 0.38 2.07
CA GLY A 100 11.01 1.76 1.86
C GLY A 100 11.21 2.11 0.41
N LYS A 101 11.96 3.19 0.16
CA LYS A 101 12.04 3.83 -1.16
C LYS A 101 13.00 3.05 -2.07
N ILE A 102 12.67 2.98 -3.35
CA ILE A 102 13.57 2.40 -4.35
C ILE A 102 14.68 3.43 -4.66
N GLU A 103 15.93 3.01 -4.52
CA GLU A 103 17.07 3.88 -4.81
C GLU A 103 17.37 3.98 -6.31
N LYS A 104 18.13 5.02 -6.70
CA LYS A 104 18.47 5.24 -8.11
C LYS A 104 19.39 4.12 -8.62
N GLY A 105 18.92 3.42 -9.65
CA GLY A 105 19.66 2.31 -10.28
C GLY A 105 19.44 0.96 -9.61
N GLU A 106 18.59 0.91 -8.57
CA GLU A 106 18.20 -0.30 -7.88
C GLU A 106 17.01 -0.98 -8.58
N THR A 107 17.03 -2.31 -8.67
CA THR A 107 15.86 -3.09 -9.11
C THR A 107 14.82 -3.12 -8.01
N VAL A 108 13.54 -3.23 -8.37
CA VAL A 108 12.43 -3.28 -7.39
C VAL A 108 12.61 -4.42 -6.39
N GLU A 109 13.06 -5.58 -6.86
CA GLU A 109 13.34 -6.78 -6.05
C GLU A 109 14.47 -6.56 -5.05
N ALA A 110 15.59 -5.98 -5.51
CA ALA A 110 16.71 -5.63 -4.63
C ALA A 110 16.31 -4.63 -3.56
N ALA A 111 15.55 -3.59 -3.93
CA ALA A 111 15.00 -2.62 -2.98
C ALA A 111 14.12 -3.30 -1.94
N ALA A 112 13.25 -4.21 -2.36
CA ALA A 112 12.36 -4.92 -1.45
C ALA A 112 13.17 -5.73 -0.41
N ILE A 113 14.19 -6.47 -0.83
CA ILE A 113 15.05 -7.24 0.08
C ILE A 113 15.80 -6.29 1.02
N ARG A 114 16.53 -5.30 0.47
CA ARG A 114 17.32 -4.33 1.24
C ARG A 114 16.49 -3.67 2.34
N GLU A 115 15.32 -3.15 1.99
CA GLU A 115 14.44 -2.44 2.92
C GLU A 115 13.95 -3.35 4.05
N VAL A 116 13.61 -4.62 3.75
CA VAL A 116 13.29 -5.57 4.83
C VAL A 116 14.50 -5.81 5.72
N GLU A 117 15.68 -6.04 5.16
CA GLU A 117 16.90 -6.27 5.95
C GLU A 117 17.26 -5.05 6.82
N GLU A 118 17.15 -3.83 6.29
CA GLU A 118 17.45 -2.56 6.98
C GLU A 118 16.46 -2.27 8.11
N GLU A 119 15.15 -2.37 7.84
CA GLU A 119 14.11 -2.00 8.81
C GLU A 119 13.98 -3.01 9.97
N THR A 120 14.44 -4.25 9.77
CA THR A 120 14.13 -5.38 10.66
C THR A 120 15.30 -6.24 11.10
N CYS A 121 16.46 -6.16 10.44
CA CYS A 121 17.57 -7.11 10.57
C CYS A 121 17.21 -8.58 10.25
N CYS A 122 16.07 -8.83 9.57
CA CYS A 122 15.75 -10.13 9.00
C CYS A 122 16.73 -10.45 7.87
N LYS A 123 17.19 -11.71 7.75
CA LYS A 123 18.19 -12.12 6.75
C LYS A 123 17.77 -13.38 6.02
N GLY A 124 18.49 -13.67 4.92
CA GLY A 124 18.25 -14.88 4.13
C GLY A 124 16.92 -14.85 3.41
N LEU A 125 16.52 -13.66 2.97
CA LEU A 125 15.25 -13.43 2.28
C LEU A 125 15.31 -13.98 0.86
N GLU A 126 14.28 -14.72 0.48
CA GLU A 126 14.03 -15.14 -0.90
C GLU A 126 12.68 -14.61 -1.35
N ILE A 127 12.65 -13.91 -2.48
CA ILE A 127 11.39 -13.53 -3.14
C ILE A 127 10.76 -14.78 -3.74
N VAL A 128 9.50 -15.01 -3.40
CA VAL A 128 8.67 -16.11 -3.92
C VAL A 128 7.89 -15.64 -5.14
N GLU A 129 7.20 -14.51 -5.02
CA GLU A 129 6.35 -13.95 -6.07
C GLU A 129 6.09 -12.46 -5.82
N GLN A 130 5.74 -11.75 -6.89
CA GLN A 130 5.25 -10.38 -6.80
C GLN A 130 3.76 -10.38 -6.44
N LEU A 131 3.39 -9.49 -5.52
CA LEU A 131 2.00 -9.24 -5.10
C LEU A 131 1.45 -7.97 -5.77
N GLU A 132 0.15 -7.73 -5.62
CA GLU A 132 -0.49 -6.52 -6.12
C GLU A 132 0.14 -5.27 -5.49
N SER A 133 0.50 -4.30 -6.33
CA SER A 133 1.05 -3.02 -5.86
C SER A 133 -0.04 -2.14 -5.26
N THR A 134 0.28 -1.37 -4.23
CA THR A 134 -0.67 -0.41 -3.65
C THR A 134 -0.28 1.03 -3.97
N PHE A 135 -1.28 1.87 -4.16
CA PHE A 135 -1.12 3.31 -4.40
C PHE A 135 -1.70 4.10 -3.23
N HIS A 136 -0.99 5.13 -2.78
CA HIS A 136 -1.47 6.01 -1.72
C HIS A 136 -0.92 7.42 -1.84
N THR A 137 -1.68 8.40 -1.38
CA THR A 137 -1.22 9.78 -1.28
C THR A 137 -0.79 10.12 0.14
N TYR A 138 0.24 10.95 0.28
CA TYR A 138 0.67 11.52 1.56
C TYR A 138 0.33 13.00 1.63
N ASN A 139 -0.22 13.45 2.76
CA ASN A 139 -0.27 14.88 3.09
C ASN A 139 1.01 15.35 3.81
N THR A 140 1.88 14.42 4.21
CA THR A 140 3.05 14.67 5.07
C THR A 140 4.22 15.36 4.35
N TYR A 141 4.27 15.32 3.01
CA TYR A 141 5.34 15.91 2.20
C TYR A 141 4.89 17.13 1.36
N GLY A 142 3.65 17.60 1.55
CA GLY A 142 2.94 18.49 0.64
C GLY A 142 1.77 17.77 -0.04
N PRO A 143 0.79 18.50 -0.61
CA PRO A 143 -0.46 17.92 -1.15
C PRO A 143 -0.31 17.01 -2.39
N ASP A 144 0.89 16.90 -2.96
CA ASP A 144 1.07 16.44 -4.34
C ASP A 144 2.06 15.28 -4.46
N SER A 145 1.93 14.22 -3.66
CA SER A 145 2.72 12.99 -3.87
C SER A 145 1.82 11.75 -3.93
N ILE A 146 2.09 10.90 -4.92
CA ILE A 146 1.50 9.57 -5.03
C ILE A 146 2.63 8.55 -4.91
N LYS A 147 2.49 7.67 -3.91
CA LYS A 147 3.43 6.58 -3.70
C LYS A 147 2.85 5.28 -4.22
N LYS A 148 3.60 4.62 -5.09
CA LYS A 148 3.38 3.22 -5.48
C LYS A 148 4.33 2.33 -4.68
N THR A 149 3.79 1.41 -3.90
CA THR A 149 4.58 0.35 -3.27
C THR A 149 4.44 -0.95 -4.04
N HIS A 150 5.57 -1.49 -4.48
CA HIS A 150 5.69 -2.83 -5.01
C HIS A 150 5.81 -3.82 -3.84
N TRP A 151 4.93 -4.80 -3.81
CA TRP A 151 4.91 -5.80 -2.76
C TRP A 151 5.38 -7.13 -3.30
N PHE A 152 6.11 -7.87 -2.47
CA PHE A 152 6.52 -9.23 -2.74
C PHE A 152 6.13 -10.12 -1.58
N ARG A 153 5.83 -11.37 -1.91
CA ARG A 153 5.87 -12.44 -0.92
C ARG A 153 7.29 -12.92 -0.84
N MET A 154 7.82 -12.96 0.38
CA MET A 154 9.16 -13.40 0.68
C MET A 154 9.11 -14.51 1.71
N LYS A 155 10.14 -15.34 1.75
CA LYS A 155 10.35 -16.33 2.80
C LYS A 155 11.77 -16.25 3.33
N THR A 156 11.95 -16.70 4.56
CA THR A 156 13.26 -17.00 5.13
C THR A 156 13.17 -18.24 6.01
N ASP A 157 14.24 -19.02 6.02
CA ASP A 157 14.41 -20.16 6.94
C ASP A 157 15.17 -19.76 8.22
N GLN A 158 15.47 -18.46 8.38
CA GLN A 158 16.25 -17.92 9.49
C GLN A 158 15.40 -17.01 10.38
N LYS A 159 15.27 -17.37 11.66
CA LYS A 159 14.82 -16.43 12.69
C LYS A 159 16.02 -15.75 13.33
N THR A 160 16.49 -14.68 12.68
CA THR A 160 17.51 -13.80 13.24
C THR A 160 16.93 -12.96 14.38
N GLU A 161 17.82 -12.37 15.18
CA GLU A 161 17.43 -11.31 16.10
C GLU A 161 16.90 -10.12 15.30
N LEU A 162 15.68 -9.70 15.62
CA LEU A 162 15.02 -8.58 14.95
C LEU A 162 15.34 -7.29 15.69
N LEU A 163 15.74 -6.26 14.94
CA LEU A 163 16.01 -4.93 15.49
C LEU A 163 15.25 -3.88 14.67
N PRO A 164 14.45 -3.01 15.31
CA PRO A 164 13.79 -1.92 14.62
C PRO A 164 14.78 -0.85 14.18
N GLN A 165 14.67 -0.37 12.94
CA GLN A 165 15.33 0.85 12.49
C GLN A 165 14.61 2.09 13.05
N GLN A 166 15.10 2.59 14.19
CA GLN A 166 14.42 3.67 14.92
C GLN A 166 14.42 5.01 14.15
N GLU A 167 15.40 5.25 13.28
CA GLU A 167 15.46 6.47 12.47
C GLU A 167 14.24 6.64 11.55
N GLU A 168 13.66 5.53 11.09
CA GLU A 168 12.44 5.48 10.25
C GLU A 168 11.14 5.53 11.08
N GLY A 169 11.25 5.73 12.39
CA GLY A 169 10.11 5.76 13.31
C GLY A 169 9.50 4.38 13.56
N ILE A 170 10.27 3.32 13.35
CA ILE A 170 9.90 1.94 13.68
C ILE A 170 10.20 1.70 15.16
N THR A 171 9.17 1.34 15.92
CA THR A 171 9.27 1.13 17.37
C THR A 171 9.23 -0.34 17.77
N GLU A 172 8.72 -1.21 16.90
CA GLU A 172 8.57 -2.64 17.16
C GLU A 172 8.71 -3.41 15.85
N VAL A 173 9.37 -4.57 15.89
CA VAL A 173 9.43 -5.54 14.79
C VAL A 173 9.16 -6.90 15.40
N LYS A 174 8.26 -7.69 14.82
CA LYS A 174 7.97 -9.02 15.34
C LYS A 174 7.41 -9.98 14.31
N TRP A 175 7.63 -11.25 14.58
CA TRP A 175 6.89 -12.35 13.98
C TRP A 175 5.51 -12.46 14.62
N VAL A 176 4.49 -12.63 13.77
CA VAL A 176 3.09 -12.81 14.18
C VAL A 176 2.54 -14.04 13.48
N ASN A 177 1.81 -14.89 14.20
CA ASN A 177 1.14 -16.02 13.59
C ASN A 177 0.23 -15.54 12.43
N LYS A 178 0.31 -16.20 11.27
CA LYS A 178 -0.49 -15.87 10.10
C LYS A 178 -2.00 -15.78 10.40
N GLU A 179 -2.48 -16.59 11.34
CA GLU A 179 -3.89 -16.60 11.79
C GLU A 179 -4.28 -15.35 12.60
N GLU A 180 -3.31 -14.71 13.27
CA GLU A 180 -3.51 -13.53 14.13
C GLU A 180 -3.24 -12.21 13.41
N VAL A 181 -2.60 -12.26 12.23
CA VAL A 181 -2.09 -11.07 11.54
C VAL A 181 -3.20 -10.03 11.29
N MET A 182 -4.42 -10.48 11.01
CA MET A 182 -5.55 -9.58 10.75
C MET A 182 -5.95 -8.76 12.00
N ALA A 183 -5.81 -9.31 13.20
CA ALA A 183 -6.11 -8.60 14.45
C ALA A 183 -5.09 -7.46 14.69
N TYR A 184 -3.81 -7.69 14.34
CA TYR A 184 -2.80 -6.63 14.40
C TYR A 184 -3.10 -5.50 13.41
N LEU A 185 -3.60 -5.85 12.22
CA LEU A 185 -3.89 -4.88 11.17
C LEU A 185 -5.18 -4.07 11.40
N GLU A 186 -5.94 -4.32 12.47
CA GLU A 186 -7.02 -3.42 12.91
C GLU A 186 -6.48 -2.00 13.13
N ASN A 187 -5.28 -1.86 13.71
CA ASN A 187 -4.54 -0.61 13.83
C ASN A 187 -3.49 -0.45 12.72
N SER A 188 -3.94 -0.53 11.46
CA SER A 188 -3.11 -0.35 10.26
C SER A 188 -3.81 0.50 9.19
N TYR A 189 -3.12 0.73 8.07
CA TYR A 189 -3.64 1.43 6.91
C TYR A 189 -4.59 0.54 6.10
N GLY A 190 -5.61 1.15 5.49
CA GLY A 190 -6.60 0.42 4.68
C GLY A 190 -5.98 -0.33 3.49
N SER A 191 -4.95 0.26 2.87
CA SER A 191 -4.19 -0.36 1.78
C SER A 191 -3.52 -1.67 2.20
N LEU A 192 -2.91 -1.69 3.39
CA LEU A 192 -2.26 -2.88 3.89
C LEU A 192 -3.26 -3.97 4.29
N ARG A 193 -4.37 -3.59 4.95
CA ARG A 193 -5.45 -4.54 5.24
C ARG A 193 -5.99 -5.21 3.99
N ALA A 194 -6.17 -4.45 2.91
CA ALA A 194 -6.63 -5.00 1.64
C ALA A 194 -5.61 -6.00 1.05
N LEU A 195 -4.34 -5.61 0.97
CA LEU A 195 -3.25 -6.47 0.48
C LEU A 195 -3.17 -7.79 1.25
N ILE A 196 -3.13 -7.72 2.59
CA ILE A 196 -2.99 -8.91 3.43
C ILE A 196 -4.22 -9.80 3.34
N LYS A 197 -5.42 -9.22 3.30
CA LYS A 197 -6.66 -9.99 3.12
C LYS A 197 -6.65 -10.77 1.81
N ASP A 198 -6.15 -10.20 0.72
CA ASP A 198 -6.04 -10.89 -0.56
C ASP A 198 -4.97 -11.97 -0.54
N TYR A 199 -3.85 -11.71 0.13
CA TYR A 199 -2.79 -12.68 0.34
C TYR A 199 -3.20 -13.91 1.18
N LEU A 200 -4.12 -13.75 2.13
CA LEU A 200 -4.60 -14.84 3.00
C LEU A 200 -5.70 -15.71 2.38
N LYS A 201 -6.20 -15.37 1.20
CA LYS A 201 -7.21 -16.18 0.47
C LYS A 201 -6.58 -17.43 -0.14
#